data_AF-A0A328DWS6-F1
#
_entry.id   AF-A0A328DWS6-F1
#
_cell.length_a   1.000
_cell.length_b   1.000
_cell.length_c   1.000
_cell.angle_alpha   90.00
_cell.angle_beta   90.00
_cell.angle_gamma   90.00
#
_symmetry.space_group_name_H-M   'P 1'
#
loop_
_entity.id
_entity.type
_entity.pdbx_description
1 polymer ?
#
loop_
_entity_poly.entity_id
_entity_poly.type
_entity_poly.pdbx_seq_one_letter_code
_entity_poly.pdbx_strand_id
1 'polypeptide(L)'
;MAVLLEEMMKSLELWTGLIKKTQAIIDPALDPVLLVPGIAGSILNAVNHKTGRSERIWVRIFGADHEFCDKLWSHFDPSTGQALNLDPDTSIEVPQDRYGLYAIDSLDPGMIIGCDSVYYFHDMIVEMLKWGYQEGTSLFGFGYDFRQSNRFHETLERLAVKLESVYTASGGKKINIISHSMGGLLVKCFMTLHSNIFEKYVKNWIAIASPFQGAPGYITSTFFNGMSFLEGWEQKFFISKWSMHQLLIECPSIYELMGSPDFNWEHIPLLEVWRERSNSDGDSSVILESYPPVQAVSILKEALENNKVTYGGADVALPFNIDILNWANETRNVLNRAKMPSQVKFFNVYGTGYDTPHSVSYGSEDKPVSDLKQLPFVTPKYIYVDGDGTVPTESAKADGLNAEARVGVPGDHRGILCDRHVFRIVKHWLKADHDPFYNPVNDYVILPTLFDHMERHLEEGGLQITSLKDEWEIIPENEIDGEEERVVADEKISAVGPVCVPHVGDDRTSWVEAAAHTAVGVLHSTLESCHAELINAMSVSTNA
;
A
#
# COMPACT_ATOMS: atom_id res chain seq x y z
N MET A 1 -41.54 1.51 -34.26
CA MET A 1 -40.82 0.82 -33.16
C MET A 1 -39.70 -0.06 -33.71
N ALA A 2 -39.97 -1.08 -34.55
CA ALA A 2 -38.91 -1.94 -35.12
C ALA A 2 -37.90 -1.19 -36.03
N VAL A 3 -38.38 -0.29 -36.89
CA VAL A 3 -37.53 0.50 -37.82
C VAL A 3 -36.60 1.47 -37.08
N LEU A 4 -37.03 2.00 -35.93
CA LEU A 4 -36.24 2.92 -35.12
C LEU A 4 -35.10 2.21 -34.37
N LEU A 5 -35.32 0.94 -34.02
CA LEU A 5 -34.32 0.09 -33.34
C LEU A 5 -33.18 -0.29 -34.30
N GLU A 6 -33.51 -0.60 -35.56
CA GLU A 6 -32.53 -0.90 -36.61
C GLU A 6 -31.66 0.30 -36.98
N GLU A 7 -32.21 1.51 -37.04
CA GLU A 7 -31.44 2.73 -37.30
C GLU A 7 -30.53 3.12 -36.12
N MET A 8 -30.98 2.86 -34.88
CA MET A 8 -30.14 3.02 -33.69
C MET A 8 -28.99 1.99 -33.66
N MET A 9 -29.26 0.72 -33.99
CA MET A 9 -28.22 -0.31 -34.07
C MET A 9 -27.19 0.00 -35.17
N LYS A 10 -27.62 0.42 -36.36
CA LYS A 10 -26.70 0.85 -37.42
C LYS A 10 -25.89 2.09 -37.04
N SER A 11 -26.48 3.04 -36.31
CA SER A 11 -25.74 4.19 -35.81
C SER A 11 -24.71 3.79 -34.74
N LEU A 12 -25.04 2.85 -33.85
CA LEU A 12 -24.10 2.27 -32.87
C LEU A 12 -22.97 1.49 -33.56
N GLU A 13 -23.26 0.71 -34.60
CA GLU A 13 -22.26 0.00 -35.41
C GLU A 13 -21.34 0.97 -36.18
N LEU A 14 -21.88 2.06 -36.72
CA LEU A 14 -21.10 3.12 -37.35
C LEU A 14 -20.26 3.89 -36.33
N TRP A 15 -20.77 4.16 -35.13
CA TRP A 15 -20.04 4.83 -34.06
C TRP A 15 -18.89 3.97 -33.52
N THR A 16 -19.13 2.67 -33.31
CA THR A 16 -18.11 1.69 -32.91
C THR A 16 -17.07 1.43 -34.00
N GLY A 17 -17.44 1.57 -35.29
CA GLY A 17 -16.50 1.56 -36.42
C GLY A 17 -15.70 2.85 -36.60
N LEU A 18 -16.20 3.99 -36.10
CA LEU A 18 -15.56 5.32 -36.18
C LEU A 18 -14.62 5.64 -35.01
N ILE A 19 -14.71 4.90 -33.90
CA ILE A 19 -13.60 4.82 -32.95
C ILE A 19 -12.47 4.12 -33.70
N LYS A 20 -11.54 4.90 -34.26
CA LYS A 20 -10.26 4.38 -34.75
C LYS A 20 -9.76 3.40 -33.70
N LYS A 21 -9.73 2.10 -34.00
CA LYS A 21 -8.89 1.15 -33.28
C LYS A 21 -7.50 1.77 -33.34
N THR A 22 -7.09 2.45 -32.28
CA THR A 22 -5.71 2.88 -32.09
C THR A 22 -4.91 1.60 -32.27
N GLN A 23 -4.13 1.54 -33.34
CA GLN A 23 -3.38 0.35 -33.69
C GLN A 23 -2.51 0.03 -32.49
N ALA A 24 -2.73 -1.13 -31.86
CA ALA A 24 -2.01 -1.51 -30.65
C ALA A 24 -0.52 -1.42 -30.96
N ILE A 25 0.17 -0.50 -30.28
CA ILE A 25 1.62 -0.44 -30.31
C ILE A 25 2.05 -1.71 -29.57
N ILE A 26 2.72 -2.63 -30.27
CA ILE A 26 3.26 -3.85 -29.68
C ILE A 26 4.77 -3.75 -29.86
N ASP A 27 5.50 -3.74 -28.76
CA ASP A 27 6.96 -3.78 -28.78
C ASP A 27 7.43 -5.19 -28.37
N PRO A 28 7.84 -6.03 -29.33
CA PRO A 28 8.31 -7.39 -29.05
C PRO A 28 9.67 -7.40 -28.33
N ALA A 29 10.37 -6.27 -28.18
CA ALA A 29 11.64 -6.20 -27.46
C ALA A 29 11.46 -6.21 -25.94
N LEU A 30 10.31 -5.74 -25.43
CA LEU A 30 10.03 -5.66 -23.99
C LEU A 30 10.10 -7.03 -23.29
N ASP A 31 10.65 -7.03 -22.08
CA ASP A 31 10.64 -8.19 -21.20
C ASP A 31 9.28 -8.33 -20.50
N PRO A 32 8.78 -9.55 -20.29
CA PRO A 32 7.44 -9.76 -19.75
C PRO A 32 7.27 -9.24 -18.33
N VAL A 33 6.06 -8.83 -17.99
CA VAL A 33 5.65 -8.33 -16.68
C VAL A 33 4.61 -9.26 -16.06
N LEU A 34 4.78 -9.57 -14.78
CA LEU A 34 3.78 -10.22 -13.93
C LEU A 34 3.35 -9.28 -12.80
N LEU A 35 2.08 -8.90 -12.78
CA LEU A 35 1.48 -8.08 -11.74
C LEU A 35 0.95 -8.95 -10.59
N VAL A 36 1.30 -8.60 -9.35
CA VAL A 36 0.93 -9.32 -8.12
C VAL A 36 0.20 -8.36 -7.15
N PRO A 37 -1.07 -8.62 -6.80
CA PRO A 37 -1.87 -7.75 -5.96
C PRO A 37 -1.52 -7.85 -4.48
N GLY A 38 -2.05 -6.92 -3.70
CA GLY A 38 -2.03 -6.95 -2.25
C GLY A 38 -3.24 -7.67 -1.65
N ILE A 39 -3.40 -7.53 -0.33
CA ILE A 39 -4.54 -8.07 0.39
C ILE A 39 -5.85 -7.52 -0.18
N ALA A 40 -6.84 -8.39 -0.32
CA ALA A 40 -8.15 -8.07 -0.91
C ALA A 40 -8.11 -7.57 -2.37
N GLY A 41 -6.94 -7.55 -3.03
CA GLY A 41 -6.76 -7.07 -4.41
C GLY A 41 -6.97 -8.12 -5.50
N SER A 42 -7.54 -9.28 -5.16
CA SER A 42 -7.88 -10.35 -6.10
C SER A 42 -9.37 -10.66 -6.05
N ILE A 43 -10.02 -10.84 -7.20
CA ILE A 43 -11.38 -11.41 -7.27
C ILE A 43 -11.35 -12.85 -6.74
N LEU A 44 -12.31 -13.20 -5.88
CA LEU A 44 -12.55 -14.56 -5.41
C LEU A 44 -13.93 -15.05 -5.85
N ASN A 45 -13.96 -16.29 -6.33
CA ASN A 45 -15.17 -17.04 -6.62
C ASN A 45 -15.35 -18.19 -5.62
N ALA A 46 -16.59 -18.43 -5.19
CA ALA A 46 -16.98 -19.68 -4.53
C ALA A 46 -17.35 -20.72 -5.60
N VAL A 47 -16.83 -21.93 -5.44
CA VAL A 47 -17.19 -23.09 -6.27
C VAL A 47 -17.90 -24.11 -5.40
N ASN A 48 -19.16 -24.36 -5.69
CA ASN A 48 -19.95 -25.33 -4.96
C ASN A 48 -19.74 -26.74 -5.55
N HIS A 49 -19.20 -27.67 -4.77
CA HIS A 49 -18.85 -29.02 -5.23
C HIS A 49 -20.06 -29.89 -5.59
N LYS A 50 -21.24 -29.63 -4.99
CA LYS A 50 -22.46 -30.39 -5.28
C LYS A 50 -23.04 -30.04 -6.65
N THR A 51 -22.93 -28.78 -7.05
CA THR A 51 -23.56 -28.28 -8.29
C THR A 51 -22.56 -27.96 -9.40
N GLY A 52 -21.27 -27.87 -9.07
CA GLY A 52 -20.21 -27.40 -9.96
C GLY A 52 -20.34 -25.92 -10.34
N ARG A 53 -21.24 -25.17 -9.70
CA ARG A 53 -21.45 -23.75 -10.02
C ARG A 53 -20.38 -22.90 -9.35
N SER A 54 -19.79 -22.02 -10.14
CA SER A 54 -18.88 -20.97 -9.67
C SER A 54 -19.62 -19.64 -9.65
N GLU A 55 -19.43 -18.87 -8.59
CA GLU A 55 -20.00 -17.53 -8.44
C GLU A 55 -19.01 -16.57 -7.79
N ARG A 56 -19.05 -15.29 -8.20
CA ARG A 56 -18.23 -14.27 -7.57
C ARG A 56 -18.76 -13.94 -6.18
N ILE A 57 -17.86 -13.95 -5.21
CA ILE A 57 -18.13 -13.59 -3.80
C ILE A 57 -17.31 -12.38 -3.36
N TRP A 58 -16.18 -12.09 -4.02
CA TRP A 58 -15.37 -10.90 -3.78
C TRP A 58 -14.73 -10.41 -5.10
N VAL A 59 -14.71 -9.12 -5.43
CA VAL A 59 -15.55 -8.06 -4.86
C VAL A 59 -16.94 -8.15 -5.48
N ARG A 60 -17.97 -7.98 -4.65
CA ARG A 60 -19.38 -8.02 -5.06
C ARG A 60 -20.11 -6.87 -4.38
N ILE A 61 -21.09 -6.29 -5.09
CA ILE A 61 -21.96 -5.23 -4.57
C ILE A 61 -23.32 -5.80 -4.14
N PHE A 62 -24.00 -6.56 -5.03
CA PHE A 62 -25.35 -7.05 -4.75
C PHE A 62 -25.38 -8.29 -3.86
N GLY A 63 -26.04 -8.22 -2.71
CA GLY A 63 -26.11 -9.34 -1.76
C GLY A 63 -24.74 -9.71 -1.17
N ALA A 64 -23.78 -8.77 -1.23
CA ALA A 64 -22.38 -9.00 -0.89
C ALA A 64 -22.23 -9.59 0.51
N ASP A 65 -22.87 -8.98 1.51
CA ASP A 65 -22.74 -9.42 2.90
C ASP A 65 -23.27 -10.84 3.14
N HIS A 66 -24.44 -11.17 2.59
CA HIS A 66 -25.04 -12.51 2.73
C HIS A 66 -24.13 -13.59 2.13
N GLU A 67 -23.75 -13.42 0.86
CA GLU A 67 -22.94 -14.41 0.13
C GLU A 67 -21.52 -14.51 0.70
N PHE A 68 -20.98 -13.38 1.18
CA PHE A 68 -19.68 -13.33 1.85
C PHE A 68 -19.70 -14.12 3.16
N CYS A 69 -20.70 -13.90 4.02
CA CYS A 69 -20.84 -14.64 5.28
C CYS A 69 -21.08 -16.13 5.03
N ASP A 70 -21.93 -16.46 4.04
CA ASP A 70 -22.30 -17.84 3.73
C ASP A 70 -21.11 -18.64 3.18
N LYS A 71 -20.29 -18.03 2.32
CA LYS A 71 -19.32 -18.76 1.48
C LYS A 71 -17.87 -18.40 1.69
N LEU A 72 -17.53 -17.26 2.28
CA LEU A 72 -16.13 -16.82 2.42
C LEU A 72 -15.58 -16.95 3.83
N TRP A 73 -16.43 -16.90 4.86
CA TRP A 73 -16.00 -17.15 6.24
C TRP A 73 -15.23 -18.46 6.35
N SER A 74 -14.17 -18.42 7.13
CA SER A 74 -13.19 -19.49 7.23
C SER A 74 -12.83 -19.78 8.68
N HIS A 75 -12.27 -20.97 8.90
CA HIS A 75 -11.52 -21.32 10.09
C HIS A 75 -10.12 -21.74 9.66
N PHE A 76 -9.11 -21.41 10.44
CA PHE A 76 -7.76 -21.84 10.19
C PHE A 76 -7.51 -23.26 10.69
N ASP A 77 -6.93 -24.11 9.83
CA ASP A 77 -6.41 -25.42 10.21
C ASP A 77 -4.88 -25.32 10.43
N PRO A 78 -4.42 -25.39 11.69
CA PRO A 78 -3.00 -25.26 12.01
C PRO A 78 -2.15 -26.45 11.55
N SER A 79 -2.76 -27.60 11.25
CA SER A 79 -2.03 -28.77 10.77
C SER A 79 -1.58 -28.62 9.31
N THR A 80 -2.36 -27.89 8.52
CA THR A 80 -2.11 -27.64 7.09
C THR A 80 -1.65 -26.22 6.81
N GLY A 81 -1.91 -25.28 7.73
CA GLY A 81 -1.66 -23.85 7.53
C GLY A 81 -2.65 -23.18 6.59
N GLN A 82 -3.82 -23.79 6.40
CA GLN A 82 -4.84 -23.36 5.44
C GLN A 82 -6.00 -22.67 6.16
N ALA A 83 -6.48 -21.56 5.59
CA ALA A 83 -7.79 -21.02 5.93
C ALA A 83 -8.87 -21.76 5.11
N LEU A 84 -9.64 -22.61 5.78
CA LEU A 84 -10.68 -23.46 5.21
C LEU A 84 -12.05 -22.80 5.36
N ASN A 85 -12.90 -22.90 4.34
CA ASN A 85 -14.25 -22.35 4.39
C ASN A 85 -15.08 -23.04 5.48
N LEU A 86 -16.03 -22.30 6.08
CA LEU A 86 -16.99 -22.89 7.02
C LEU A 86 -17.98 -23.85 6.32
N ASP A 87 -18.32 -23.58 5.06
CA ASP A 87 -19.02 -24.54 4.19
C ASP A 87 -18.03 -25.58 3.64
N PRO A 88 -18.10 -26.86 4.04
CA PRO A 88 -17.23 -27.90 3.51
C PRO A 88 -17.51 -28.25 2.04
N ASP A 89 -18.66 -27.85 1.51
CA ASP A 89 -19.04 -28.11 0.12
C ASP A 89 -18.63 -26.98 -0.85
N THR A 90 -17.93 -25.96 -0.35
CA THR A 90 -17.49 -24.81 -1.13
C THR A 90 -15.97 -24.61 -1.06
N SER A 91 -15.33 -24.46 -2.22
CA SER A 91 -13.93 -24.05 -2.32
C SER A 91 -13.80 -22.64 -2.91
N ILE A 92 -12.68 -21.98 -2.63
CA ILE A 92 -12.38 -20.67 -3.23
C ILE A 92 -11.46 -20.84 -4.43
N GLU A 93 -11.82 -20.16 -5.52
CA GLU A 93 -11.04 -20.09 -6.75
C GLU A 93 -10.78 -18.64 -7.13
N VAL A 94 -9.59 -18.39 -7.69
CA VAL A 94 -9.23 -17.09 -8.27
C VAL A 94 -9.29 -17.18 -9.79
N PRO A 95 -10.10 -16.34 -10.47
CA PRO A 95 -10.20 -16.33 -11.93
C PRO A 95 -8.84 -16.23 -12.63
N GLN A 96 -8.68 -16.98 -13.72
CA GLN A 96 -7.46 -16.95 -14.55
C GLN A 96 -7.67 -16.25 -15.89
N ASP A 97 -8.87 -15.72 -16.14
CA ASP A 97 -9.23 -14.98 -17.34
C ASP A 97 -8.28 -13.80 -17.61
N ARG A 98 -8.16 -13.43 -18.89
CA ARG A 98 -7.18 -12.44 -19.37
C ARG A 98 -5.78 -12.70 -18.77
N TYR A 99 -5.38 -13.97 -18.75
CA TYR A 99 -4.07 -14.40 -18.25
C TYR A 99 -3.80 -13.97 -16.80
N GLY A 100 -4.86 -13.98 -15.98
CA GLY A 100 -4.87 -13.56 -14.58
C GLY A 100 -5.00 -12.05 -14.35
N LEU A 101 -5.03 -11.23 -15.41
CA LEU A 101 -5.26 -9.78 -15.27
C LEU A 101 -6.69 -9.49 -14.82
N TYR A 102 -7.66 -10.28 -15.26
CA TYR A 102 -9.07 -10.07 -14.89
C TYR A 102 -9.29 -10.05 -13.37
N ALA A 103 -8.57 -10.91 -12.64
CA ALA A 103 -8.72 -11.01 -11.19
C ALA A 103 -8.20 -9.76 -10.44
N ILE A 104 -7.40 -8.91 -11.08
CA ILE A 104 -6.65 -7.83 -10.42
C ILE A 104 -6.83 -6.45 -11.09
N ASP A 105 -7.53 -6.39 -12.23
CA ASP A 105 -7.73 -5.19 -13.05
C ASP A 105 -8.73 -4.22 -12.41
N SER A 106 -10.01 -4.59 -12.47
CA SER A 106 -11.12 -3.94 -11.77
C SER A 106 -11.72 -4.95 -10.83
N LEU A 107 -11.90 -4.59 -9.57
CA LEU A 107 -12.41 -5.50 -8.55
C LEU A 107 -13.92 -5.76 -8.75
N ASP A 108 -14.68 -4.88 -9.42
CA ASP A 108 -16.06 -5.17 -9.85
C ASP A 108 -16.37 -4.80 -11.33
N PRO A 109 -16.12 -5.73 -12.27
CA PRO A 109 -16.47 -5.56 -13.69
C PRO A 109 -17.97 -5.75 -14.02
N GLY A 110 -18.84 -6.06 -13.04
CA GLY A 110 -20.29 -6.26 -13.25
C GLY A 110 -21.10 -4.96 -13.24
N MET A 111 -20.47 -3.84 -12.91
CA MET A 111 -21.12 -2.54 -12.78
C MET A 111 -21.24 -1.85 -14.14
N ILE A 112 -22.47 -1.69 -14.64
CA ILE A 112 -22.79 -1.08 -15.96
C ILE A 112 -22.61 0.47 -15.95
N ILE A 113 -22.22 1.07 -14.81
CA ILE A 113 -22.10 2.53 -14.67
C ILE A 113 -20.66 2.87 -14.23
N GLY A 114 -19.94 3.57 -15.10
CA GLY A 114 -18.53 3.94 -14.93
C GLY A 114 -18.26 4.73 -13.64
N CYS A 115 -17.64 4.08 -12.67
CA CYS A 115 -17.05 4.73 -11.52
C CYS A 115 -15.65 4.15 -11.31
N ASP A 116 -14.65 5.02 -11.35
CA ASP A 116 -13.22 4.73 -11.21
C ASP A 116 -12.87 4.12 -9.81
N SER A 117 -13.84 4.05 -8.89
CA SER A 117 -13.69 3.61 -7.50
C SER A 117 -13.47 2.10 -7.29
N VAL A 118 -13.59 1.27 -8.34
CA VAL A 118 -13.35 -0.19 -8.28
C VAL A 118 -12.07 -0.62 -9.00
N TYR A 119 -11.33 0.32 -9.56
CA TYR A 119 -10.05 0.05 -10.20
C TYR A 119 -8.97 -0.29 -9.18
N TYR A 120 -8.13 -1.27 -9.54
CA TYR A 120 -6.97 -1.65 -8.77
C TYR A 120 -5.69 -1.55 -9.59
N PHE A 121 -5.40 -2.52 -10.48
CA PHE A 121 -4.32 -2.36 -11.46
C PHE A 121 -4.76 -1.75 -12.78
N HIS A 122 -6.04 -1.38 -12.95
CA HIS A 122 -6.60 -0.92 -14.21
C HIS A 122 -5.73 0.11 -14.94
N ASP A 123 -5.40 1.23 -14.27
CA ASP A 123 -4.66 2.31 -14.88
C ASP A 123 -3.23 1.90 -15.25
N MET A 124 -2.57 1.10 -14.40
CA MET A 124 -1.25 0.55 -14.72
C MET A 124 -1.30 -0.40 -15.93
N ILE A 125 -2.33 -1.25 -16.02
CA ILE A 125 -2.52 -2.13 -17.19
C ILE A 125 -2.72 -1.27 -18.45
N VAL A 126 -3.58 -0.25 -18.38
CA VAL A 126 -3.85 0.66 -19.50
C VAL A 126 -2.57 1.38 -19.94
N GLU A 127 -1.74 1.86 -19.02
CA GLU A 127 -0.46 2.50 -19.35
C GLU A 127 0.54 1.51 -19.95
N MET A 128 0.66 0.30 -19.41
CA MET A 128 1.53 -0.72 -19.98
C MET A 128 1.14 -1.08 -21.42
N LEU A 129 -0.15 -1.20 -21.71
CA LEU A 129 -0.62 -1.42 -23.08
C LEU A 129 -0.23 -0.26 -24.01
N LYS A 130 -0.23 0.99 -23.52
CA LYS A 130 0.27 2.15 -24.30
C LYS A 130 1.78 2.10 -24.51
N TRP A 131 2.54 1.51 -23.59
CA TRP A 131 4.00 1.40 -23.70
C TRP A 131 4.47 0.29 -24.64
N GLY A 132 3.56 -0.56 -25.14
CA GLY A 132 3.93 -1.64 -26.06
C GLY A 132 3.67 -3.06 -25.54
N TYR A 133 3.18 -3.20 -24.31
CA TYR A 133 2.90 -4.51 -23.72
C TYR A 133 1.65 -5.17 -24.33
N GLN A 134 1.62 -6.50 -24.32
CA GLN A 134 0.53 -7.30 -24.86
C GLN A 134 0.09 -8.36 -23.86
N GLU A 135 -1.20 -8.37 -23.51
CA GLU A 135 -1.79 -9.39 -22.63
C GLU A 135 -1.52 -10.81 -23.16
N GLY A 136 -1.07 -11.70 -22.29
CA GLY A 136 -0.83 -13.11 -22.63
C GLY A 136 0.45 -13.37 -23.42
N THR A 137 1.22 -12.32 -23.77
CA THR A 137 2.54 -12.44 -24.40
C THR A 137 3.62 -11.76 -23.59
N SER A 138 3.39 -10.52 -23.14
CA SER A 138 4.34 -9.75 -22.32
C SER A 138 3.71 -9.12 -21.07
N LEU A 139 2.39 -9.21 -20.89
CA LEU A 139 1.70 -8.72 -19.69
C LEU A 139 0.77 -9.78 -19.11
N PHE A 140 0.90 -10.01 -17.81
CA PHE A 140 0.20 -11.08 -17.09
C PHE A 140 -0.16 -10.64 -15.67
N GLY A 141 -1.21 -11.22 -15.10
CA GLY A 141 -1.60 -11.03 -13.71
C GLY A 141 -1.52 -12.32 -12.90
N PHE A 142 -1.34 -12.20 -11.58
CA PHE A 142 -1.39 -13.31 -10.64
C PHE A 142 -2.24 -12.96 -9.43
N GLY A 143 -3.55 -13.19 -9.53
CA GLY A 143 -4.43 -13.16 -8.37
C GLY A 143 -4.28 -14.41 -7.49
N TYR A 144 -4.47 -14.25 -6.19
CA TYR A 144 -4.38 -15.31 -5.19
C TYR A 144 -5.42 -15.16 -4.07
N ASP A 145 -5.69 -16.25 -3.34
CA ASP A 145 -6.57 -16.20 -2.16
C ASP A 145 -5.85 -15.45 -1.04
N PHE A 146 -6.21 -14.17 -0.88
CA PHE A 146 -5.56 -13.27 0.07
C PHE A 146 -5.85 -13.63 1.53
N ARG A 147 -6.72 -14.60 1.82
CA ARG A 147 -6.93 -15.10 3.18
C ARG A 147 -5.75 -15.93 3.66
N GLN A 148 -5.10 -16.63 2.73
CA GLN A 148 -4.03 -17.58 3.04
C GLN A 148 -2.75 -16.88 3.47
N SER A 149 -1.89 -17.63 4.17
CA SER A 149 -0.53 -17.19 4.51
C SER A 149 0.31 -16.87 3.27
N ASN A 150 1.19 -15.88 3.34
CA ASN A 150 2.14 -15.57 2.27
C ASN A 150 3.15 -16.69 2.01
N ARG A 151 3.27 -17.68 2.93
CA ARG A 151 4.06 -18.91 2.72
C ARG A 151 3.21 -20.16 2.48
N PHE A 152 1.92 -20.00 2.21
CA PHE A 152 1.02 -21.13 1.96
C PHE A 152 1.45 -21.89 0.70
N HIS A 153 1.70 -23.19 0.85
CA HIS A 153 2.37 -23.99 -0.16
C HIS A 153 1.64 -23.99 -1.51
N GLU A 154 0.32 -24.14 -1.53
CA GLU A 154 -0.44 -24.18 -2.80
C GLU A 154 -0.37 -22.85 -3.56
N THR A 155 -0.37 -21.71 -2.86
CA THR A 155 -0.21 -20.39 -3.49
C THR A 155 1.19 -20.25 -4.09
N LEU A 156 2.22 -20.71 -3.39
CA LEU A 156 3.60 -20.67 -3.88
C LEU A 156 3.81 -21.59 -5.10
N GLU A 157 3.25 -22.79 -5.09
CA GLU A 157 3.31 -23.70 -6.25
C GLU A 157 2.56 -23.13 -7.45
N ARG A 158 1.40 -22.50 -7.24
CA ARG A 158 0.68 -21.78 -8.30
C ARG A 158 1.52 -20.64 -8.88
N LEU A 159 2.25 -19.91 -8.04
CA LEU A 159 3.16 -18.85 -8.51
C LEU A 159 4.33 -19.44 -9.30
N ALA A 160 4.92 -20.57 -8.88
CA ALA A 160 5.97 -21.26 -9.64
C ALA A 160 5.49 -21.67 -11.03
N VAL A 161 4.32 -22.32 -11.12
CA VAL A 161 3.68 -22.70 -12.40
C VAL A 161 3.38 -21.46 -13.25
N LYS A 162 2.91 -20.37 -12.62
CA LYS A 162 2.64 -19.13 -13.33
C LYS A 162 3.91 -18.55 -13.95
N LEU A 163 5.02 -18.47 -13.21
CA LEU A 163 6.30 -17.96 -13.71
C LEU A 163 6.79 -18.79 -14.90
N GLU A 164 6.72 -20.11 -14.82
CA GLU A 164 7.09 -20.98 -15.95
C GLU A 164 6.20 -20.74 -17.19
N SER A 165 4.89 -20.60 -16.99
CA SER A 165 3.94 -20.33 -18.08
C SER A 165 4.22 -18.99 -18.76
N VAL A 166 4.53 -17.94 -17.98
CA VAL A 166 4.85 -16.61 -18.48
C VAL A 166 6.17 -16.65 -19.25
N TYR A 167 7.21 -17.27 -18.67
CA TYR A 167 8.50 -17.42 -19.33
C TYR A 167 8.37 -18.11 -20.70
N THR A 168 7.57 -19.18 -20.76
CA THR A 168 7.31 -19.92 -22.00
C THR A 168 6.54 -19.08 -23.02
N ALA A 169 5.44 -18.44 -22.61
CA ALA A 169 4.63 -17.58 -23.47
C ALA A 169 5.41 -16.37 -24.02
N SER A 170 6.43 -15.93 -23.28
CA SER A 170 7.27 -14.77 -23.61
C SER A 170 8.52 -15.13 -24.42
N GLY A 171 8.59 -16.35 -24.99
CA GLY A 171 9.71 -16.79 -25.81
C GLY A 171 11.02 -17.01 -25.02
N GLY A 172 10.93 -17.32 -23.72
CA GLY A 172 12.08 -17.59 -22.87
C GLY A 172 12.75 -16.33 -22.29
N LYS A 173 12.07 -15.20 -22.27
CA LYS A 173 12.55 -13.98 -21.59
C LYS A 173 12.29 -14.06 -20.08
N LYS A 174 13.26 -13.63 -19.27
CA LYS A 174 13.09 -13.48 -17.82
C LYS A 174 12.08 -12.36 -17.51
N ILE A 175 11.41 -12.49 -16.36
CA ILE A 175 10.17 -11.78 -16.01
C ILE A 175 10.46 -10.63 -15.04
N ASN A 176 9.83 -9.48 -15.27
CA ASN A 176 9.73 -8.40 -14.30
C ASN A 176 8.49 -8.65 -13.42
N ILE A 177 8.66 -8.80 -12.11
CA ILE A 177 7.53 -8.87 -11.18
C ILE A 177 7.27 -7.45 -10.66
N ILE A 178 6.01 -7.02 -10.71
CA ILE A 178 5.55 -5.82 -10.01
C ILE A 178 4.54 -6.26 -8.97
N SER A 179 4.85 -6.02 -7.70
CA SER A 179 3.99 -6.39 -6.59
C SER A 179 3.51 -5.16 -5.84
N HIS A 180 2.27 -5.19 -5.37
CA HIS A 180 1.72 -4.13 -4.55
C HIS A 180 1.37 -4.61 -3.14
N SER A 181 1.63 -3.78 -2.12
CA SER A 181 1.20 -4.01 -0.75
C SER A 181 1.62 -5.41 -0.26
N MET A 182 0.70 -6.21 0.30
CA MET A 182 0.99 -7.57 0.76
C MET A 182 1.55 -8.51 -0.33
N GLY A 183 1.32 -8.23 -1.62
CA GLY A 183 1.91 -8.98 -2.72
C GLY A 183 3.44 -8.98 -2.68
N GLY A 184 4.06 -7.92 -2.14
CA GLY A 184 5.50 -7.88 -1.92
C GLY A 184 5.97 -8.88 -0.87
N LEU A 185 5.16 -9.14 0.17
CA LEU A 185 5.46 -10.17 1.17
C LEU A 185 5.34 -11.58 0.57
N LEU A 186 4.31 -11.81 -0.25
CA LEU A 186 4.15 -13.08 -1.00
C LEU A 186 5.37 -13.34 -1.90
N VAL A 187 5.79 -12.36 -2.68
CA VAL A 187 6.96 -12.48 -3.57
C VAL A 187 8.24 -12.71 -2.76
N LYS A 188 8.42 -12.02 -1.63
CA LYS A 188 9.58 -12.20 -0.74
C LYS A 188 9.61 -13.60 -0.09
N CYS A 189 8.46 -14.12 0.33
CA CYS A 189 8.31 -15.50 0.79
C CYS A 189 8.68 -16.50 -0.31
N PHE A 190 8.12 -16.33 -1.51
CA PHE A 190 8.39 -17.18 -2.66
C PHE A 190 9.88 -17.19 -3.02
N MET A 191 10.52 -16.02 -3.10
CA MET A 191 11.95 -15.91 -3.36
C MET A 191 12.79 -16.67 -2.32
N THR A 192 12.38 -16.62 -1.05
CA THR A 192 13.15 -17.27 0.03
C THR A 192 12.99 -18.79 0.01
N LEU A 193 11.78 -19.29 -0.27
CA LEU A 193 11.47 -20.72 -0.22
C LEU A 193 11.72 -21.45 -1.55
N HIS A 194 11.64 -20.73 -2.67
CA HIS A 194 11.81 -21.25 -4.04
C HIS A 194 12.88 -20.46 -4.82
N SER A 195 14.01 -20.15 -4.16
CA SER A 195 15.08 -19.30 -4.69
C SER A 195 15.57 -19.73 -6.08
N ASN A 196 15.75 -21.03 -6.31
CA ASN A 196 16.19 -21.57 -7.62
C ASN A 196 15.20 -21.25 -8.75
N ILE A 197 13.89 -21.31 -8.46
CA ILE A 197 12.82 -21.01 -9.43
C ILE A 197 12.79 -19.50 -9.67
N PHE A 198 12.87 -18.71 -8.60
CA PHE A 198 12.90 -17.26 -8.68
C PHE A 198 14.09 -16.75 -9.51
N GLU A 199 15.30 -17.21 -9.23
CA GLU A 199 16.52 -16.83 -9.98
C GLU A 199 16.46 -17.26 -11.44
N LYS A 200 15.87 -18.42 -11.73
CA LYS A 200 15.70 -18.94 -13.09
C LYS A 200 14.80 -18.04 -13.93
N TYR A 201 13.64 -17.65 -13.40
CA TYR A 201 12.59 -17.00 -14.19
C TYR A 201 12.53 -15.47 -14.04
N VAL A 202 12.99 -14.90 -12.93
CA VAL A 202 12.82 -13.47 -12.63
C VAL A 202 14.06 -12.67 -13.03
N LYS A 203 13.83 -11.51 -13.65
CA LYS A 203 14.85 -10.52 -14.04
C LYS A 203 14.94 -9.39 -13.01
N ASN A 204 13.80 -8.75 -12.76
CA ASN A 204 13.67 -7.63 -11.85
C ASN A 204 12.43 -7.85 -10.96
N TRP A 205 12.47 -7.35 -9.74
CA TRP A 205 11.30 -7.23 -8.88
C TRP A 205 11.15 -5.78 -8.42
N ILE A 206 9.98 -5.20 -8.73
CA ILE A 206 9.57 -3.86 -8.31
C ILE A 206 8.47 -4.03 -7.25
N ALA A 207 8.78 -3.67 -6.00
CA ALA A 207 7.80 -3.61 -4.93
C ALA A 207 7.22 -2.19 -4.82
N ILE A 208 5.90 -2.08 -4.72
CA ILE A 208 5.18 -0.82 -4.54
C ILE A 208 4.41 -0.91 -3.22
N ALA A 209 4.62 0.06 -2.33
CA ALA A 209 3.93 0.23 -1.06
C ALA A 209 3.87 -1.06 -0.19
N SER A 210 4.93 -1.86 -0.21
CA SER A 210 4.93 -3.17 0.47
C SER A 210 5.24 -3.04 1.96
N PRO A 211 4.39 -3.55 2.88
CA PRO A 211 4.57 -3.40 4.32
C PRO A 211 5.59 -4.41 4.87
N PHE A 212 6.88 -4.23 4.59
CA PHE A 212 7.91 -5.21 4.94
C PHE A 212 8.03 -5.49 6.44
N GLN A 213 7.66 -4.53 7.31
CA GLN A 213 7.60 -4.70 8.77
C GLN A 213 6.17 -4.65 9.32
N GLY A 214 5.16 -4.68 8.45
CA GLY A 214 3.75 -4.60 8.81
C GLY A 214 3.16 -3.18 8.82
N ALA A 215 1.87 -3.10 9.13
CA ALA A 215 1.08 -1.88 9.19
C ALA A 215 0.40 -1.79 10.58
N PRO A 216 1.16 -1.46 11.65
CA PRO A 216 0.78 -1.76 13.03
C PRO A 216 -0.57 -1.16 13.45
N GLY A 217 -0.76 0.17 13.35
CA GLY A 217 -1.96 0.82 13.86
C GLY A 217 -3.23 0.36 13.13
N TYR A 218 -3.15 0.25 11.80
CA TYR A 218 -4.28 -0.18 10.98
C TYR A 218 -4.66 -1.64 11.24
N ILE A 219 -3.68 -2.54 11.34
CA ILE A 219 -3.91 -3.98 11.60
C ILE A 219 -4.37 -4.24 13.03
N THR A 220 -3.82 -3.54 14.04
CA THR A 220 -4.31 -3.70 15.42
C THR A 220 -5.77 -3.30 15.54
N SER A 221 -6.18 -2.18 14.92
CA SER A 221 -7.59 -1.77 14.91
C SER A 221 -8.50 -2.74 14.15
N THR A 222 -7.97 -3.40 13.11
CA THR A 222 -8.69 -4.41 12.34
C THR A 222 -9.10 -5.60 13.21
N PHE A 223 -8.25 -6.05 14.12
CA PHE A 223 -8.59 -7.13 15.04
C PHE A 223 -9.69 -6.79 16.03
N PHE A 224 -9.82 -5.53 16.45
CA PHE A 224 -10.90 -5.14 17.36
C PHE A 224 -12.16 -4.77 16.59
N ASN A 225 -12.03 -3.83 15.66
CA ASN A 225 -13.18 -3.14 15.09
C ASN A 225 -13.56 -3.64 13.70
N GLY A 226 -12.74 -4.48 13.07
CA GLY A 226 -12.84 -4.83 11.65
C GLY A 226 -12.31 -3.73 10.73
N MET A 227 -12.45 -3.94 9.43
CA MET A 227 -12.11 -2.95 8.40
C MET A 227 -13.06 -3.04 7.20
N SER A 228 -13.06 -2.00 6.36
CA SER A 228 -13.66 -2.04 5.02
C SER A 228 -12.57 -1.78 3.99
N PHE A 229 -12.51 -2.59 2.93
CA PHE A 229 -11.59 -2.35 1.81
C PHE A 229 -12.22 -1.51 0.68
N LEU A 230 -13.50 -1.14 0.85
CA LEU A 230 -14.28 -0.32 -0.08
C LEU A 230 -14.88 0.82 0.74
N GLU A 231 -14.27 2.00 0.71
CA GLU A 231 -14.83 3.21 1.32
C GLU A 231 -15.55 4.03 0.25
N GLY A 232 -16.72 4.60 0.59
CA GLY A 232 -17.35 5.65 -0.23
C GLY A 232 -18.86 5.60 -0.50
N TRP A 233 -19.65 4.59 -0.12
CA TRP A 233 -21.10 4.58 -0.42
C TRP A 233 -21.96 3.87 0.66
N GLU A 234 -23.26 4.21 0.71
CA GLU A 234 -24.23 3.86 1.76
C GLU A 234 -24.34 2.35 2.13
N GLN A 235 -24.74 2.11 3.38
CA GLN A 235 -24.78 0.83 4.14
C GLN A 235 -25.52 -0.38 3.52
N LYS A 236 -26.11 -0.29 2.31
CA LYS A 236 -26.90 -1.38 1.70
C LYS A 236 -26.17 -2.18 0.62
N PHE A 237 -24.97 -1.76 0.23
CA PHE A 237 -24.24 -2.30 -0.93
C PHE A 237 -22.93 -3.03 -0.57
N PHE A 238 -22.57 -3.12 0.71
CA PHE A 238 -21.28 -3.68 1.13
C PHE A 238 -21.39 -4.70 2.26
N ILE A 239 -20.31 -5.48 2.40
CA ILE A 239 -20.05 -6.37 3.52
C ILE A 239 -19.92 -5.53 4.79
N SER A 240 -20.63 -5.92 5.85
CA SER A 240 -20.59 -5.18 7.11
C SER A 240 -19.19 -5.26 7.71
N LYS A 241 -18.77 -4.20 8.44
CA LYS A 241 -17.47 -4.16 9.12
C LYS A 241 -17.29 -5.37 10.07
N TRP A 242 -18.39 -5.79 10.70
CA TRP A 242 -18.41 -6.98 11.56
C TRP A 242 -18.27 -8.27 10.74
N SER A 243 -19.02 -8.42 9.64
CA SER A 243 -18.88 -9.59 8.76
C SER A 243 -17.46 -9.76 8.23
N MET A 244 -16.82 -8.65 7.83
CA MET A 244 -15.42 -8.63 7.42
C MET A 244 -14.49 -9.00 8.58
N HIS A 245 -14.69 -8.40 9.76
CA HIS A 245 -13.92 -8.75 10.97
C HIS A 245 -13.90 -10.27 11.24
N GLN A 246 -15.05 -10.93 11.13
CA GLN A 246 -15.16 -12.38 11.37
C GLN A 246 -14.39 -13.22 10.33
N LEU A 247 -14.27 -12.74 9.09
CA LEU A 247 -13.36 -13.34 8.12
C LEU A 247 -11.89 -13.14 8.53
N LEU A 248 -11.52 -11.89 8.81
CA LEU A 248 -10.13 -11.48 8.96
C LEU A 248 -9.45 -12.07 10.19
N ILE A 249 -10.20 -12.33 11.27
CA ILE A 249 -9.67 -13.01 12.47
C ILE A 249 -9.12 -14.40 12.17
N GLU A 250 -9.63 -15.08 11.14
CA GLU A 250 -9.19 -16.41 10.72
C GLU A 250 -8.34 -16.38 9.44
N CYS A 251 -7.86 -15.20 9.03
CA CYS A 251 -6.98 -15.05 7.87
C CYS A 251 -5.51 -14.93 8.31
N PRO A 252 -4.64 -15.93 8.05
CA PRO A 252 -3.21 -15.82 8.30
C PRO A 252 -2.53 -14.58 7.73
N SER A 253 -3.00 -14.10 6.57
CA SER A 253 -2.49 -12.88 5.95
C SER A 253 -2.58 -11.65 6.85
N ILE A 254 -3.63 -11.53 7.68
CA ILE A 254 -3.81 -10.37 8.57
C ILE A 254 -2.80 -10.37 9.71
N TYR A 255 -2.51 -11.54 10.27
CA TYR A 255 -1.49 -11.69 11.32
C TYR A 255 -0.09 -11.41 10.78
N GLU A 256 0.16 -11.74 9.52
CA GLU A 256 1.44 -11.46 8.85
C GLU A 256 1.64 -9.98 8.53
N LEU A 257 0.59 -9.15 8.60
CA LEU A 257 0.66 -7.69 8.47
C LEU A 257 0.82 -6.97 9.82
N MET A 258 0.79 -7.68 10.95
CA MET A 258 1.05 -7.09 12.27
C MET A 258 2.46 -6.48 12.33
N GLY A 259 2.58 -5.36 13.05
CA GLY A 259 3.87 -4.71 13.31
C GLY A 259 4.90 -5.70 13.86
N SER A 260 6.06 -5.75 13.22
CA SER A 260 7.16 -6.63 13.59
C SER A 260 7.69 -6.27 14.99
N PRO A 261 7.63 -7.18 15.98
CA PRO A 261 8.13 -6.94 17.34
C PRO A 261 9.66 -6.93 17.41
N ASP A 262 10.32 -7.56 16.43
CA ASP A 262 11.78 -7.66 16.36
C ASP A 262 12.40 -6.52 15.52
N PHE A 263 11.56 -5.68 14.90
CA PHE A 263 12.01 -4.52 14.15
C PHE A 263 12.26 -3.35 15.10
N ASN A 264 13.36 -2.63 14.86
CA ASN A 264 13.72 -1.45 15.63
C ASN A 264 13.04 -0.22 15.05
N TRP A 265 11.75 -0.07 15.36
CA TRP A 265 10.95 1.10 14.99
C TRP A 265 11.52 2.39 15.58
N GLU A 266 11.40 3.52 14.88
CA GLU A 266 11.77 4.84 15.43
C GLU A 266 10.93 5.16 16.68
N HIS A 267 9.64 4.87 16.58
CA HIS A 267 8.71 4.85 17.69
C HIS A 267 8.10 3.46 17.78
N ILE A 268 8.12 2.83 18.95
CA ILE A 268 7.49 1.50 19.11
C ILE A 268 5.98 1.66 18.92
N PRO A 269 5.32 0.88 18.04
CA PRO A 269 3.87 0.93 17.90
C PRO A 269 3.18 0.39 19.16
N LEU A 270 2.22 1.15 19.67
CA LEU A 270 1.51 0.86 20.91
C LEU A 270 0.02 0.61 20.66
N LEU A 271 -0.53 -0.36 21.40
CA LEU A 271 -1.94 -0.41 21.72
C LEU A 271 -2.13 0.31 23.06
N GLU A 272 -2.91 1.38 23.08
CA GLU A 272 -3.18 2.15 24.28
C GLU A 272 -4.65 2.04 24.68
N VAL A 273 -4.91 1.92 25.97
CA VAL A 273 -6.26 1.82 26.51
C VAL A 273 -6.37 2.68 27.76
N TRP A 274 -7.32 3.62 27.75
CA TRP A 274 -7.70 4.36 28.96
C TRP A 274 -8.48 3.43 29.89
N ARG A 275 -7.98 3.19 31.09
CA ARG A 275 -8.51 2.22 32.06
C ARG A 275 -8.80 2.90 33.38
N GLU A 276 -9.91 2.54 34.02
CA GLU A 276 -10.20 2.93 35.39
C GLU A 276 -9.55 1.93 36.34
N ARG A 277 -8.72 2.42 37.27
CA ARG A 277 -8.16 1.62 38.36
C ARG A 277 -8.69 2.12 39.69
N SER A 278 -9.21 1.20 40.50
CA SER A 278 -9.57 1.48 41.89
C SER A 278 -8.37 1.16 42.79
N ASN A 279 -7.95 2.13 43.60
CA ASN A 279 -6.97 1.92 44.64
C ASN A 279 -7.59 1.18 45.84
N SER A 280 -6.76 0.60 46.71
CA SER A 280 -7.18 -0.11 47.92
C SER A 280 -8.00 0.75 48.90
N ASP A 281 -7.92 2.07 48.77
CA ASP A 281 -8.64 3.04 49.61
C ASP A 281 -10.02 3.43 49.04
N GLY A 282 -10.41 2.90 47.88
CA GLY A 282 -11.71 3.14 47.24
C GLY A 282 -11.76 4.29 46.24
N ASP A 283 -10.68 5.07 46.10
CA ASP A 283 -10.54 6.10 45.07
C ASP A 283 -10.28 5.45 43.70
N SER A 284 -11.01 5.88 42.67
CA SER A 284 -10.73 5.51 41.28
C SER A 284 -9.94 6.58 40.56
N SER A 285 -8.93 6.15 39.81
CA SER A 285 -8.18 7.01 38.89
C SER A 285 -8.20 6.42 37.49
N VAL A 286 -8.24 7.29 36.49
CA VAL A 286 -8.17 6.90 35.08
C VAL A 286 -6.72 7.03 34.63
N ILE A 287 -6.17 5.96 34.05
CA ILE A 287 -4.80 5.91 33.54
C ILE A 287 -4.79 5.42 32.09
N LEU A 288 -3.83 5.92 31.31
CA LEU A 288 -3.53 5.38 29.99
C LEU A 288 -2.55 4.21 30.15
N GLU A 289 -2.99 3.00 29.82
CA GLU A 289 -2.14 1.82 29.76
C GLU A 289 -1.65 1.61 28.33
N SER A 290 -0.34 1.54 28.12
CA SER A 290 0.27 1.37 26.80
C SER A 290 0.95 0.00 26.69
N TYR A 291 0.59 -0.73 25.64
CA TYR A 291 1.00 -2.11 25.39
C TYR A 291 1.81 -2.20 24.09
N PRO A 292 3.12 -2.50 24.16
CA PRO A 292 3.93 -2.84 22.98
C PRO A 292 3.41 -4.10 22.27
N PRO A 293 3.85 -4.40 21.03
CA PRO A 293 3.24 -5.44 20.18
C PRO A 293 3.12 -6.81 20.84
N VAL A 294 4.15 -7.25 21.58
CA VAL A 294 4.13 -8.54 22.29
C VAL A 294 3.11 -8.55 23.44
N GLN A 295 2.97 -7.44 24.15
CA GLN A 295 2.01 -7.32 25.27
C GLN A 295 0.58 -7.11 24.77
N ALA A 296 0.39 -6.44 23.62
CA ALA A 296 -0.91 -6.23 23.00
C ALA A 296 -1.64 -7.56 22.70
N VAL A 297 -0.90 -8.65 22.47
CA VAL A 297 -1.46 -10.00 22.27
C VAL A 297 -2.34 -10.44 23.45
N SER A 298 -1.96 -10.16 24.71
CA SER A 298 -2.82 -10.56 25.84
C SER A 298 -4.14 -9.80 25.86
N ILE A 299 -4.11 -8.53 25.44
CA ILE A 299 -5.31 -7.68 25.35
C ILE A 299 -6.23 -8.16 24.23
N LEU A 300 -5.67 -8.48 23.06
CA LEU A 300 -6.41 -9.06 21.93
C LEU A 300 -7.11 -10.36 22.33
N LYS A 301 -6.41 -11.27 23.03
CA LYS A 301 -6.99 -12.52 23.52
C LYS A 301 -8.16 -12.31 24.48
N GLU A 302 -8.02 -11.40 25.43
CA GLU A 302 -9.06 -11.13 26.42
C GLU A 302 -10.29 -10.47 25.78
N ALA A 303 -10.07 -9.46 24.95
CA ALA A 303 -11.14 -8.73 24.28
C ALA A 303 -11.97 -9.62 23.34
N LEU A 304 -11.32 -10.57 22.67
CA LEU A 304 -11.94 -11.46 21.68
C LEU A 304 -12.28 -12.86 22.22
N GLU A 305 -12.11 -13.11 23.53
CA GLU A 305 -12.34 -14.43 24.15
C GLU A 305 -13.71 -15.02 23.81
N ASN A 306 -14.74 -14.15 23.81
CA ASN A 306 -16.13 -14.54 23.58
C ASN A 306 -16.60 -14.24 22.15
N ASN A 307 -15.69 -13.87 21.24
CA ASN A 307 -16.06 -13.57 19.86
C ASN A 307 -16.56 -14.83 19.16
N LYS A 308 -17.74 -14.72 18.53
CA LYS A 308 -18.41 -15.83 17.85
C LYS A 308 -19.38 -15.33 16.79
N VAL A 309 -19.70 -16.19 15.85
CA VAL A 309 -20.73 -15.99 14.83
C VAL A 309 -21.73 -17.14 14.86
N THR A 310 -22.95 -16.89 14.41
CA THR A 310 -23.92 -17.96 14.13
C THR A 310 -23.84 -18.33 12.67
N TYR A 311 -23.47 -19.57 12.38
CA TYR A 311 -23.36 -20.12 11.03
C TYR A 311 -24.12 -21.45 10.94
N GLY A 312 -25.00 -21.61 9.95
CA GLY A 312 -25.81 -22.83 9.80
C GLY A 312 -26.71 -23.15 11.01
N GLY A 313 -27.04 -22.15 11.85
CA GLY A 313 -27.80 -22.33 13.09
C GLY A 313 -26.97 -22.79 14.30
N ALA A 314 -25.65 -22.91 14.16
CA ALA A 314 -24.72 -23.22 15.24
C ALA A 314 -23.81 -22.02 15.55
N ASP A 315 -23.40 -21.87 16.81
CA ASP A 315 -22.41 -20.87 17.21
C ASP A 315 -21.00 -21.40 16.92
N VAL A 316 -20.23 -20.64 16.14
CA VAL A 316 -18.82 -20.87 15.82
C VAL A 316 -17.98 -19.83 16.55
N ALA A 317 -17.11 -20.28 17.45
CA ALA A 317 -16.20 -19.41 18.18
C ALA A 317 -15.04 -18.98 17.26
N LEU A 318 -14.76 -17.68 17.22
CA LEU A 318 -13.71 -17.06 16.40
C LEU A 318 -12.86 -16.11 17.27
N PRO A 319 -12.17 -16.60 18.32
CA PRO A 319 -11.35 -15.75 19.17
C PRO A 319 -10.08 -15.30 18.44
N PHE A 320 -9.29 -14.42 19.06
CA PHE A 320 -7.93 -14.16 18.59
C PHE A 320 -7.13 -15.48 18.52
N ASN A 321 -6.65 -15.84 17.34
CA ASN A 321 -6.15 -17.18 17.06
C ASN A 321 -4.62 -17.26 17.23
N ILE A 322 -4.18 -17.96 18.28
CA ILE A 322 -2.76 -18.08 18.63
C ILE A 322 -2.00 -19.00 17.68
N ASP A 323 -2.66 -19.98 17.09
CA ASP A 323 -2.01 -20.86 16.12
C ASP A 323 -1.68 -20.09 14.84
N ILE A 324 -2.57 -19.19 14.41
CA ILE A 324 -2.28 -18.28 13.30
C ILE A 324 -1.13 -17.33 13.64
N LEU A 325 -1.11 -16.76 14.85
CA LEU A 325 -0.01 -15.90 15.29
C LEU A 325 1.34 -16.64 15.26
N ASN A 326 1.38 -17.90 15.73
CA ASN A 326 2.58 -18.73 15.65
C ASN A 326 3.00 -18.96 14.18
N TRP A 327 2.03 -19.24 13.30
CA TRP A 327 2.27 -19.40 11.87
C TRP A 327 2.86 -18.14 11.23
N ALA A 328 2.31 -16.97 11.57
CA ALA A 328 2.77 -15.67 11.09
C ALA A 328 4.19 -15.33 11.59
N ASN A 329 4.53 -15.69 12.83
CA ASN A 329 5.89 -15.55 13.36
C ASN A 329 6.90 -16.41 12.59
N GLU A 330 6.52 -17.65 12.23
CA GLU A 330 7.34 -18.48 11.33
C GLU A 330 7.48 -17.86 9.93
N THR A 331 6.41 -17.28 9.38
CA THR A 331 6.48 -16.53 8.11
C THR A 331 7.44 -15.35 8.21
N ARG A 332 7.41 -14.60 9.31
CA ARG A 332 8.36 -13.51 9.57
C ARG A 332 9.81 -14.00 9.60
N ASN A 333 10.07 -15.17 10.19
CA ASN A 333 11.40 -15.79 10.15
C ASN A 333 11.85 -16.17 8.73
N VAL A 334 10.92 -16.51 7.83
CA VAL A 334 11.21 -16.70 6.40
C VAL A 334 11.58 -15.35 5.78
N LEU A 335 10.74 -14.32 5.95
CA LEU A 335 10.96 -12.98 5.40
C LEU A 335 12.30 -12.35 5.87
N ASN A 336 12.68 -12.54 7.13
CA ASN A 336 13.92 -11.99 7.69
C ASN A 336 15.19 -12.67 7.15
N ARG A 337 15.08 -13.90 6.62
CA ARG A 337 16.20 -14.62 6.00
C ARG A 337 16.33 -14.36 4.50
N ALA A 338 15.41 -13.62 3.91
CA ALA A 338 15.37 -13.34 2.49
C ALA A 338 16.67 -12.67 2.02
N LYS A 339 17.22 -13.15 0.91
CA LYS A 339 18.35 -12.55 0.21
C LYS A 339 18.05 -12.50 -1.27
N MET A 340 18.30 -11.36 -1.90
CA MET A 340 18.18 -11.23 -3.34
C MET A 340 19.21 -12.10 -4.05
N PRO A 341 18.82 -12.97 -5.02
CA PRO A 341 19.77 -13.62 -5.90
C PRO A 341 20.58 -12.58 -6.69
N SER A 342 21.88 -12.82 -6.88
CA SER A 342 22.80 -11.84 -7.47
C SER A 342 22.47 -11.42 -8.90
N GLN A 343 21.71 -12.25 -9.63
CA GLN A 343 21.29 -11.97 -11.01
C GLN A 343 19.95 -11.22 -11.11
N VAL A 344 19.26 -11.00 -9.99
CA VAL A 344 17.94 -10.37 -9.97
C VAL A 344 18.04 -9.01 -9.31
N LYS A 345 17.56 -7.98 -10.00
CA LYS A 345 17.53 -6.61 -9.48
C LYS A 345 16.27 -6.37 -8.67
N PHE A 346 16.38 -5.59 -7.59
CA PHE A 346 15.26 -5.20 -6.75
C PHE A 346 15.10 -3.68 -6.74
N PHE A 347 13.85 -3.23 -6.84
CA PHE A 347 13.47 -1.82 -6.78
C PHE A 347 12.30 -1.66 -5.82
N ASN A 348 12.26 -0.54 -5.10
CA ASN A 348 11.21 -0.26 -4.12
C ASN A 348 10.62 1.14 -4.35
N VAL A 349 9.30 1.23 -4.47
CA VAL A 349 8.53 2.46 -4.41
C VAL A 349 7.73 2.44 -3.11
N TYR A 350 7.90 3.44 -2.26
CA TYR A 350 7.15 3.55 -1.01
C TYR A 350 6.38 4.86 -0.97
N GLY A 351 5.20 4.84 -0.37
CA GLY A 351 4.40 6.06 -0.23
C GLY A 351 4.87 6.91 0.94
N THR A 352 4.64 8.22 0.84
CA THR A 352 5.04 9.24 1.84
C THR A 352 3.98 10.35 1.90
N GLY A 353 4.07 11.25 2.87
CA GLY A 353 3.28 12.47 2.92
C GLY A 353 1.83 12.31 3.37
N TYR A 354 1.43 11.13 3.86
CA TYR A 354 0.11 10.88 4.43
C TYR A 354 0.21 10.45 5.90
N ASP A 355 -0.69 11.00 6.72
CA ASP A 355 -0.90 10.58 8.11
C ASP A 355 -1.27 9.10 8.15
N THR A 356 -0.36 8.28 8.66
CA THR A 356 -0.47 6.82 8.62
C THR A 356 -0.64 6.22 10.00
N PRO A 357 -1.72 5.47 10.28
CA PRO A 357 -1.97 4.87 11.59
C PRO A 357 -0.81 3.98 12.07
N HIS A 358 -0.11 4.45 13.09
CA HIS A 358 1.05 3.77 13.65
C HIS A 358 0.74 3.10 14.99
N SER A 359 0.11 3.85 15.90
CA SER A 359 -0.39 3.35 17.19
C SER A 359 -1.88 3.61 17.31
N VAL A 360 -2.56 2.84 18.16
CA VAL A 360 -4.00 2.93 18.35
C VAL A 360 -4.34 3.10 19.82
N SER A 361 -5.26 4.01 20.12
CA SER A 361 -5.68 4.36 21.47
C SER A 361 -7.20 4.22 21.61
N TYR A 362 -7.66 3.59 22.68
CA TYR A 362 -9.07 3.33 22.97
C TYR A 362 -9.52 3.99 24.28
N GLY A 363 -10.72 4.56 24.24
CA GLY A 363 -11.29 5.32 25.35
C GLY A 363 -10.75 6.74 25.47
N SER A 364 -11.05 7.39 26.59
CA SER A 364 -10.51 8.69 26.99
C SER A 364 -10.55 8.84 28.49
N GLU A 365 -9.92 9.90 29.03
CA GLU A 365 -9.98 10.24 30.46
C GLU A 365 -11.44 10.32 30.98
N ASP A 366 -12.34 10.95 30.20
CA ASP A 366 -13.77 11.06 30.56
C ASP A 366 -14.59 9.77 30.33
N LYS A 367 -14.06 8.82 29.53
CA LYS A 367 -14.76 7.61 29.10
C LYS A 367 -13.76 6.44 29.02
N PRO A 368 -13.24 5.97 30.17
CA PRO A 368 -12.34 4.84 30.20
C PRO A 368 -13.04 3.54 29.81
N VAL A 369 -12.27 2.58 29.32
CA VAL A 369 -12.71 1.22 29.00
C VAL A 369 -12.65 0.37 30.26
N SER A 370 -13.81 0.06 30.86
CA SER A 370 -13.89 -0.76 32.06
C SER A 370 -13.69 -2.25 31.78
N ASP A 371 -14.28 -2.75 30.70
CA ASP A 371 -14.15 -4.15 30.25
C ASP A 371 -13.49 -4.19 28.86
N LEU A 372 -12.39 -4.94 28.73
CA LEU A 372 -11.66 -5.08 27.47
C LEU A 372 -12.51 -5.73 26.37
N LYS A 373 -13.56 -6.47 26.72
CA LYS A 373 -14.54 -7.04 25.78
C LYS A 373 -15.37 -5.98 25.06
N GLN A 374 -15.32 -4.72 25.50
CA GLN A 374 -15.94 -3.60 24.81
C GLN A 374 -15.09 -3.05 23.67
N LEU A 375 -13.78 -3.32 23.63
CA LEU A 375 -12.85 -2.78 22.64
C LEU A 375 -13.33 -2.93 21.18
N PRO A 376 -13.94 -4.07 20.78
CA PRO A 376 -14.48 -4.21 19.42
C PRO A 376 -15.52 -3.16 19.02
N PHE A 377 -16.21 -2.57 20.00
CA PHE A 377 -17.29 -1.62 19.81
C PHE A 377 -16.89 -0.17 20.15
N VAL A 378 -15.66 0.05 20.63
CA VAL A 378 -15.13 1.39 20.93
C VAL A 378 -14.41 1.92 19.70
N THR A 379 -14.69 3.17 19.32
CA THR A 379 -14.01 3.82 18.20
C THR A 379 -12.52 4.06 18.54
N PRO A 380 -11.58 3.59 17.70
CA PRO A 380 -10.17 3.85 17.89
C PRO A 380 -9.82 5.31 17.60
N LYS A 381 -8.81 5.82 18.31
CA LYS A 381 -8.05 7.02 17.92
C LYS A 381 -6.67 6.58 17.45
N TYR A 382 -6.19 7.13 16.35
CA TYR A 382 -4.87 6.81 15.83
C TYR A 382 -3.85 7.86 16.21
N ILE A 383 -2.63 7.39 16.42
CA ILE A 383 -1.42 8.21 16.44
C ILE A 383 -0.71 7.93 15.12
N TYR A 384 -0.42 9.00 14.39
CA TYR A 384 0.05 8.93 13.02
C TYR A 384 1.56 9.14 12.91
N VAL A 385 2.14 8.53 11.89
CA VAL A 385 3.50 8.80 11.38
C VAL A 385 3.43 9.01 9.88
N ASP A 386 4.53 9.41 9.25
CA ASP A 386 4.61 9.52 7.80
C ASP A 386 4.46 8.15 7.10
N GLY A 387 3.75 8.13 5.98
CA GLY A 387 3.51 6.94 5.18
C GLY A 387 2.52 7.21 4.06
N ASP A 388 1.77 6.18 3.68
CA ASP A 388 0.79 6.21 2.58
C ASP A 388 -0.68 6.15 3.06
N GLY A 389 -0.93 6.39 4.35
CA GLY A 389 -2.24 6.26 4.99
C GLY A 389 -2.57 4.83 5.45
N THR A 390 -1.78 3.82 5.05
CA THR A 390 -1.91 2.43 5.52
C THR A 390 -0.61 1.90 6.11
N VAL A 391 0.51 2.07 5.39
CA VAL A 391 1.83 1.52 5.70
C VAL A 391 2.79 2.66 6.07
N PRO A 392 3.38 2.64 7.27
CA PRO A 392 4.40 3.62 7.63
C PRO A 392 5.59 3.60 6.67
N THR A 393 6.13 4.77 6.32
CA THR A 393 7.30 4.92 5.45
C THR A 393 8.47 4.06 5.93
N GLU A 394 8.74 4.03 7.24
CA GLU A 394 9.81 3.22 7.83
C GLU A 394 9.63 1.71 7.58
N SER A 395 8.38 1.22 7.62
CA SER A 395 8.04 -0.19 7.36
C SER A 395 8.24 -0.54 5.88
N ALA A 396 7.81 0.35 4.99
CA ALA A 396 7.93 0.16 3.55
C ALA A 396 9.39 0.24 3.04
N LYS A 397 10.25 0.99 3.74
CA LYS A 397 11.69 1.06 3.45
C LYS A 397 12.49 -0.10 4.03
N ALA A 398 12.01 -0.71 5.11
CA ALA A 398 12.71 -1.76 5.85
C ALA A 398 12.61 -3.15 5.20
N ASP A 399 12.87 -3.21 3.88
CA ASP A 399 12.82 -4.43 3.09
C ASP A 399 13.97 -5.40 3.39
N GLY A 400 15.11 -4.91 3.86
CA GLY A 400 16.29 -5.73 4.22
C GLY A 400 17.01 -6.33 3.01
N LEU A 401 16.77 -5.83 1.80
CA LEU A 401 17.33 -6.29 0.54
C LEU A 401 18.33 -5.27 -0.02
N ASN A 402 19.20 -5.71 -0.92
CA ASN A 402 20.04 -4.80 -1.70
C ASN A 402 19.23 -4.28 -2.89
N ALA A 403 18.65 -3.08 -2.76
CA ALA A 403 17.86 -2.45 -3.82
C ALA A 403 18.76 -1.61 -4.73
N GLU A 404 18.49 -1.66 -6.04
CA GLU A 404 19.12 -0.76 -7.01
C GLU A 404 18.62 0.68 -6.81
N ALA A 405 17.37 0.85 -6.40
CA ALA A 405 16.79 2.14 -6.05
C ALA A 405 15.62 1.98 -5.07
N ARG A 406 15.47 2.98 -4.21
CA ARG A 406 14.28 3.20 -3.37
C ARG A 406 13.76 4.60 -3.63
N VAL A 407 12.50 4.75 -4.01
CA VAL A 407 11.90 6.05 -4.35
C VAL A 407 10.67 6.27 -3.49
N GLY A 408 10.66 7.37 -2.73
CA GLY A 408 9.49 7.84 -1.99
C GLY A 408 8.58 8.65 -2.92
N VAL A 409 7.28 8.33 -2.94
CA VAL A 409 6.28 9.07 -3.73
C VAL A 409 5.13 9.47 -2.82
N PRO A 410 4.76 10.76 -2.74
CA PRO A 410 3.57 11.22 -2.06
C PRO A 410 2.33 10.64 -2.72
N GLY A 411 1.57 9.85 -1.97
CA GLY A 411 0.39 9.18 -2.49
C GLY A 411 -0.25 8.30 -1.43
N ASP A 412 -1.57 8.19 -1.48
CA ASP A 412 -2.27 7.22 -0.64
C ASP A 412 -1.99 5.79 -1.12
N HIS A 413 -2.15 4.82 -0.21
CA HIS A 413 -1.76 3.43 -0.41
C HIS A 413 -2.31 2.79 -1.69
N ARG A 414 -3.54 3.13 -2.10
CA ARG A 414 -4.12 2.61 -3.34
C ARG A 414 -3.85 3.54 -4.52
N GLY A 415 -3.96 4.85 -4.33
CA GLY A 415 -3.77 5.87 -5.35
C GLY A 415 -2.38 5.83 -5.98
N ILE A 416 -1.36 5.34 -5.26
CA ILE A 416 0.00 5.15 -5.78
C ILE A 416 0.06 4.23 -7.03
N LEU A 417 -0.91 3.32 -7.20
CA LEU A 417 -1.01 2.47 -8.40
C LEU A 417 -1.55 3.20 -9.64
N CYS A 418 -2.14 4.38 -9.45
CA CYS A 418 -2.69 5.23 -10.51
C CYS A 418 -1.84 6.50 -10.73
N ASP A 419 -0.77 6.65 -9.97
CA ASP A 419 0.06 7.84 -9.96
C ASP A 419 0.94 7.94 -11.22
N ARG A 420 0.92 9.11 -11.87
CA ARG A 420 1.65 9.34 -13.12
C ARG A 420 3.16 9.35 -12.93
N HIS A 421 3.66 9.70 -11.76
CA HIS A 421 5.09 9.66 -11.45
C HIS A 421 5.54 8.21 -11.27
N VAL A 422 4.76 7.40 -10.55
CA VAL A 422 4.99 5.95 -10.42
C VAL A 422 5.02 5.29 -11.80
N PHE A 423 4.09 5.64 -12.69
CA PHE A 423 4.12 5.18 -14.08
C PHE A 423 5.42 5.51 -14.81
N ARG A 424 5.95 6.73 -14.66
CA ARG A 424 7.24 7.10 -15.26
C ARG A 424 8.42 6.32 -14.67
N ILE A 425 8.45 6.17 -13.35
CA ILE A 425 9.48 5.39 -12.64
C ILE A 425 9.48 3.95 -13.12
N VAL A 426 8.31 3.30 -13.11
CA VAL A 426 8.14 1.91 -13.55
C VAL A 426 8.49 1.76 -15.02
N LYS A 427 8.01 2.65 -15.90
CA LYS A 427 8.33 2.63 -17.34
C LYS A 427 9.83 2.69 -17.58
N HIS A 428 10.54 3.55 -16.85
CA HIS A 428 11.99 3.67 -16.94
C HIS A 428 12.72 2.41 -16.46
N TRP A 429 12.38 1.87 -15.29
CA TRP A 429 13.02 0.63 -14.79
C TRP A 429 12.76 -0.59 -15.68
N LEU A 430 11.59 -0.64 -16.33
CA LEU A 430 11.27 -1.64 -17.34
C LEU A 430 11.96 -1.41 -18.69
N LYS A 431 12.60 -0.24 -18.88
CA LYS A 431 13.17 0.22 -20.16
C LYS A 431 12.15 0.22 -21.29
N ALA A 432 10.91 0.57 -20.96
CA ALA A 432 9.80 0.72 -21.91
C ALA A 432 9.73 2.14 -22.51
N ASP A 433 10.77 2.94 -22.31
CA ASP A 433 11.00 4.23 -22.96
C ASP A 433 12.44 4.34 -23.48
N HIS A 434 12.67 5.26 -24.41
CA HIS A 434 13.98 5.60 -24.96
C HIS A 434 14.51 6.95 -24.49
N ASP A 435 13.99 7.52 -23.40
CA ASP A 435 14.57 8.73 -22.81
C ASP A 435 15.86 8.39 -22.06
N PRO A 436 17.05 8.73 -22.60
CA PRO A 436 18.33 8.41 -21.97
C PRO A 436 18.68 9.40 -20.85
N PHE A 437 17.89 10.46 -20.67
CA PHE A 437 18.15 11.54 -19.71
C PHE A 437 17.27 11.46 -18.46
N TYR A 438 16.19 10.67 -18.48
CA TYR A 438 15.33 10.49 -17.31
C TYR A 438 16.05 9.71 -16.21
N ASN A 439 16.15 10.31 -15.03
CA ASN A 439 16.60 9.68 -13.80
C ASN A 439 15.51 9.81 -12.72
N PRO A 440 14.83 8.72 -12.32
CA PRO A 440 13.72 8.78 -11.37
C PRO A 440 14.12 9.28 -9.96
N VAL A 441 15.41 9.21 -9.60
CA VAL A 441 15.93 9.70 -8.32
C VAL A 441 16.20 11.21 -8.38
N ASN A 442 16.70 11.72 -9.50
CA ASN A 442 17.08 13.14 -9.64
C ASN A 442 15.95 14.02 -10.21
N ASP A 443 15.11 13.46 -11.09
CA ASP A 443 14.01 14.16 -11.74
C ASP A 443 12.76 14.21 -10.85
N TYR A 444 12.90 13.84 -9.58
CA TYR A 444 11.98 14.19 -8.51
C TYR A 444 12.06 15.69 -8.21
N VAL A 445 11.75 16.51 -9.22
CA VAL A 445 11.39 17.91 -9.03
C VAL A 445 9.96 17.89 -8.54
N ILE A 446 9.74 18.28 -7.28
CA ILE A 446 8.44 18.76 -6.83
C ILE A 446 8.11 19.95 -7.73
N LEU A 447 7.43 19.70 -8.85
CA LEU A 447 6.60 20.72 -9.46
C LEU A 447 5.42 20.81 -8.53
N PRO A 448 5.21 21.93 -7.81
CA PRO A 448 3.94 22.13 -7.15
C PRO A 448 2.91 22.11 -8.28
N THR A 449 2.13 21.04 -8.38
CA THR A 449 0.87 21.10 -9.10
C THR A 449 0.06 22.14 -8.35
N LEU A 450 0.09 23.37 -8.86
CA LEU A 450 -0.76 24.50 -8.48
C LEU A 450 -2.27 24.14 -8.48
N PHE A 451 -2.63 22.93 -8.91
CA PHE A 451 -3.98 22.38 -8.90
C PHE A 451 -4.31 21.55 -7.64
N ASP A 452 -3.37 20.79 -7.04
CA ASP A 452 -3.71 19.88 -5.93
C ASP A 452 -3.82 20.60 -4.57
N HIS A 453 -3.18 21.77 -4.44
CA HIS A 453 -3.36 22.64 -3.27
C HIS A 453 -4.64 23.50 -3.36
N MET A 454 -5.26 23.68 -4.53
CA MET A 454 -6.46 24.51 -4.63
C MET A 454 -7.74 23.79 -4.19
N GLU A 455 -7.83 22.46 -4.35
CA GLU A 455 -9.04 21.72 -3.95
C GLU A 455 -9.12 21.45 -2.44
N ARG A 456 -8.00 21.43 -1.70
CA ARG A 456 -8.00 21.24 -0.24
C ARG A 456 -8.09 22.54 0.57
N HIS A 457 -7.83 23.70 -0.03
CA HIS A 457 -7.85 25.00 0.67
C HIS A 457 -9.22 25.71 0.73
N LEU A 458 -10.29 25.07 0.25
CA LEU A 458 -11.65 25.62 0.39
C LEU A 458 -12.38 25.18 1.66
N GLU A 459 -11.85 24.23 2.44
CA GLU A 459 -12.58 23.71 3.61
C GLU A 459 -12.00 24.07 4.99
N GLU A 460 -10.71 24.39 5.15
CA GLU A 460 -10.19 24.72 6.48
C GLU A 460 -9.19 25.88 6.44
N GLY A 461 -9.61 27.02 7.01
CA GLY A 461 -8.78 28.20 7.17
C GLY A 461 -7.79 28.04 8.32
N GLY A 462 -6.50 28.20 8.03
CA GLY A 462 -5.44 28.28 9.03
C GLY A 462 -4.07 27.94 8.44
N LEU A 463 -3.29 28.97 8.11
CA LEU A 463 -1.95 28.84 7.55
C LEU A 463 -0.98 28.26 8.59
N GLN A 464 -0.46 27.06 8.38
CA GLN A 464 0.75 26.55 9.06
C GLN A 464 1.73 26.07 8.00
N ILE A 465 2.91 26.70 7.96
CA ILE A 465 4.02 26.34 7.08
C ILE A 465 4.90 25.36 7.85
N THR A 466 4.87 24.08 7.50
CA THR A 466 5.84 23.08 7.95
C THR A 466 7.01 23.01 6.96
N SER A 467 8.24 23.20 7.45
CA SER A 467 9.44 23.06 6.63
C SER A 467 9.77 21.58 6.45
N LEU A 468 9.74 21.10 5.21
CA LEU A 468 10.26 19.77 4.83
C LEU A 468 11.77 19.72 5.09
N LYS A 469 12.21 18.71 5.83
CA LYS A 469 13.61 18.28 5.87
C LYS A 469 13.72 17.05 4.95
N ASP A 470 14.34 17.24 3.80
CA ASP A 470 14.62 16.17 2.85
C ASP A 470 15.94 15.49 3.23
N GLU A 471 15.89 14.20 3.59
CA GLU A 471 17.07 13.35 3.77
C GLU A 471 17.04 12.22 2.71
N TRP A 472 17.95 12.29 1.74
CA TRP A 472 18.14 11.28 0.69
C TRP A 472 19.51 10.63 0.83
N GLU A 473 19.59 9.30 0.71
CA GLU A 473 20.86 8.56 0.67
C GLU A 473 21.16 8.09 -0.76
N ILE A 474 22.32 8.50 -1.27
CA ILE A 474 22.95 7.94 -2.47
C ILE A 474 24.21 7.21 -1.99
N ILE A 475 24.32 5.92 -2.25
CA ILE A 475 25.53 5.13 -1.96
C ILE A 475 26.45 5.21 -3.20
N PRO A 476 27.65 5.83 -3.11
CA PRO A 476 28.59 5.81 -4.23
C PRO A 476 29.29 4.45 -4.35
N GLU A 477 29.57 4.03 -5.58
CA GLU A 477 30.45 2.90 -5.89
C GLU A 477 31.90 3.25 -5.49
N ASN A 478 32.50 2.45 -4.61
CA ASN A 478 33.92 2.56 -4.27
C ASN A 478 34.77 1.93 -5.39
N GLU A 479 35.49 2.75 -6.15
CA GLU A 479 36.68 2.31 -6.87
C GLU A 479 37.88 2.23 -5.90
N ILE A 480 38.63 1.15 -6.07
CA ILE A 480 39.86 0.80 -5.36
C ILE A 480 41.01 1.63 -5.95
N ASP A 481 41.77 2.35 -5.12
CA ASP A 481 43.25 2.32 -5.12
C ASP A 481 43.87 3.24 -4.05
N GLY A 482 44.76 2.64 -3.23
CA GLY A 482 46.13 3.13 -2.98
C GLY A 482 46.44 4.47 -2.28
N GLU A 483 46.96 4.31 -1.06
CA GLU A 483 48.02 5.09 -0.39
C GLU A 483 47.69 6.30 0.53
N GLU A 484 48.48 6.33 1.59
CA GLU A 484 48.37 7.08 2.85
C GLU A 484 48.70 8.57 2.73
N GLU A 485 47.96 9.44 3.43
CA GLU A 485 48.59 10.45 4.29
C GLU A 485 47.64 10.98 5.37
N ARG A 486 48.12 10.97 6.61
CA ARG A 486 47.44 11.49 7.81
C ARG A 486 47.57 13.01 7.88
N VAL A 487 46.44 13.72 8.00
CA VAL A 487 46.38 15.05 8.62
C VAL A 487 45.18 15.11 9.56
N VAL A 488 45.42 15.55 10.79
CA VAL A 488 44.46 15.67 11.90
C VAL A 488 44.01 17.15 12.03
N ALA A 489 42.76 17.34 12.49
CA ALA A 489 42.03 18.57 12.86
C ALA A 489 41.39 19.33 11.68
N ASP A 490 40.11 19.77 11.73
CA ASP A 490 39.37 20.36 12.86
C ASP A 490 37.86 20.10 12.70
N GLU A 491 37.19 19.72 13.79
CA GLU A 491 35.73 19.70 13.90
C GLU A 491 35.19 21.14 13.90
N LYS A 492 34.28 21.47 12.98
CA LYS A 492 33.39 22.65 13.11
C LYS A 492 31.94 22.22 13.14
N ILE A 493 31.44 22.08 14.37
CA ILE A 493 30.02 22.13 14.73
C ILE A 493 29.51 23.54 14.41
N SER A 494 28.53 23.67 13.50
CA SER A 494 27.76 24.91 13.33
C SER A 494 26.42 24.75 14.03
N ALA A 495 26.36 25.19 15.29
CA ALA A 495 25.12 25.43 16.01
C ALA A 495 24.67 26.87 15.74
N VAL A 496 23.47 27.05 15.17
CA VAL A 496 22.82 28.36 15.09
C VAL A 496 21.62 28.35 16.03
N GLY A 497 21.84 28.85 17.24
CA GLY A 497 20.78 29.27 18.16
C GLY A 497 20.56 30.79 18.05
N PRO A 498 19.37 31.32 18.39
CA PRO A 498 19.09 32.74 18.25
C PRO A 498 19.86 33.55 19.30
N VAL A 499 20.54 34.61 18.84
CA VAL A 499 21.23 35.61 19.69
C VAL A 499 20.30 36.82 19.84
N CYS A 500 19.85 37.09 21.06
CA CYS A 500 19.14 38.31 21.43
C CYS A 500 20.13 39.35 21.98
N VAL A 501 20.03 40.61 21.53
CA VAL A 501 20.71 41.77 22.15
C VAL A 501 19.71 42.94 22.20
N PRO A 502 19.62 43.71 23.31
CA PRO A 502 18.46 44.53 23.63
C PRO A 502 18.54 45.96 23.09
N HIS A 503 17.39 46.58 22.85
CA HIS A 503 17.29 48.04 22.77
C HIS A 503 16.13 48.59 23.59
N VAL A 504 16.43 49.66 24.33
CA VAL A 504 15.60 50.36 25.31
C VAL A 504 14.95 51.56 24.63
N GLY A 505 13.64 51.78 24.83
CA GLY A 505 12.98 53.07 24.56
C GLY A 505 11.50 53.00 24.21
N ASP A 506 10.67 53.15 25.26
CA ASP A 506 9.31 53.74 25.36
C ASP A 506 8.18 53.42 24.35
N ASP A 507 7.18 52.74 24.92
CA ASP A 507 5.72 52.99 24.89
C ASP A 507 4.92 52.99 23.56
N ARG A 508 4.05 51.97 23.50
CA ARG A 508 2.74 51.83 22.80
C ARG A 508 2.72 51.24 21.38
N THR A 509 2.40 49.93 21.35
CA THR A 509 1.43 49.23 20.48
C THR A 509 1.28 49.64 19.01
N SER A 510 1.86 48.85 18.09
CA SER A 510 1.15 48.13 16.99
C SER A 510 2.19 47.40 16.12
N TRP A 511 2.10 46.08 15.96
CA TRP A 511 2.97 45.33 15.05
C TRP A 511 2.30 45.21 13.68
N VAL A 512 2.92 45.81 12.66
CA VAL A 512 2.74 45.48 11.25
C VAL A 512 3.99 44.71 10.85
N GLU A 513 3.83 43.44 10.46
CA GLU A 513 4.95 42.66 9.90
C GLU A 513 5.26 43.15 8.49
N ALA A 514 6.48 43.67 8.29
CA ALA A 514 7.08 43.84 6.99
C ALA A 514 8.15 42.76 6.83
N ALA A 515 7.88 41.75 6.00
CA ALA A 515 8.85 40.72 5.64
C ALA A 515 9.80 41.26 4.57
N ALA A 516 11.11 41.28 4.86
CA ALA A 516 12.16 41.41 3.86
C ALA A 516 12.58 40.00 3.40
N HIS A 517 12.39 39.69 2.12
CA HIS A 517 12.88 38.45 1.53
C HIS A 517 14.27 38.68 0.93
N THR A 518 15.26 37.91 1.41
CA THR A 518 16.59 37.82 0.80
C THR A 518 16.64 36.50 0.01
N ALA A 519 16.60 36.57 -1.32
CA ALA A 519 16.84 35.42 -2.19
C ALA A 519 18.35 35.31 -2.47
N VAL A 520 18.95 34.16 -2.15
CA VAL A 520 20.32 33.81 -2.56
C VAL A 520 20.21 32.82 -3.70
N GLY A 521 20.44 33.29 -4.93
CA GLY A 521 20.60 32.44 -6.11
C GLY A 521 22.06 32.07 -6.30
N VAL A 522 22.36 30.77 -6.37
CA VAL A 522 23.68 30.29 -6.83
C VAL A 522 23.64 30.21 -8.35
N LEU A 523 24.34 31.13 -9.02
CA LEU A 523 24.62 31.08 -10.44
C LEU A 523 25.83 30.16 -10.69
N HIS A 524 25.73 29.26 -11.65
CA HIS A 524 26.91 28.75 -12.35
C HIS A 524 26.88 29.24 -13.80
N SER A 525 27.89 30.03 -14.14
CA SER A 525 28.13 30.53 -15.49
C SER A 525 29.57 30.25 -15.90
N THR A 526 29.75 29.58 -17.03
CA THR A 526 30.77 29.91 -18.05
C THR A 526 30.12 29.59 -19.40
N LEU A 527 29.46 30.56 -20.04
CA LEU A 527 29.91 31.35 -21.23
C LEU A 527 30.37 30.45 -22.39
N GLU A 528 29.75 30.48 -23.57
CA GLU A 528 29.91 31.58 -24.54
C GLU A 528 28.64 32.03 -25.31
N SER A 529 28.62 33.34 -25.59
CA SER A 529 27.81 34.14 -26.55
C SER A 529 26.48 34.75 -26.08
N CYS A 530 26.49 36.09 -25.96
CA CYS A 530 25.51 36.97 -25.33
C CYS A 530 24.90 38.01 -26.30
N HIS A 531 23.61 38.33 -26.10
CA HIS A 531 22.97 39.67 -25.92
C HIS A 531 21.46 39.54 -26.27
N ALA A 532 20.50 39.55 -25.31
CA ALA A 532 19.89 40.67 -24.56
C ALA A 532 19.23 41.72 -25.50
N GLU A 533 17.99 42.20 -25.34
CA GLU A 533 17.10 42.37 -24.18
C GLU A 533 15.73 42.93 -24.68
N LEU A 534 14.61 42.65 -24.00
CA LEU A 534 13.63 43.67 -23.55
C LEU A 534 12.46 43.04 -22.76
N ILE A 535 12.40 43.40 -21.48
CA ILE A 535 11.28 43.22 -20.54
C ILE A 535 10.51 44.55 -20.47
N ASN A 536 9.18 44.47 -20.40
CA ASN A 536 8.25 45.51 -19.89
C ASN A 536 7.00 44.76 -19.41
N ALA A 537 6.28 45.08 -18.33
CA ALA A 537 6.44 46.01 -17.22
C ALA A 537 5.38 45.64 -16.15
N MET A 538 5.53 46.25 -14.97
CA MET A 538 4.72 46.15 -13.74
C MET A 538 3.18 46.28 -13.90
N SER A 539 2.44 45.75 -12.92
CA SER A 539 1.33 46.52 -12.32
C SER A 539 1.20 46.27 -10.83
N VAL A 540 1.10 47.38 -10.09
CA VAL A 540 0.75 47.52 -8.67
C VAL A 540 -0.74 47.82 -8.61
N SER A 541 -1.49 47.23 -7.67
CA SER A 541 -2.78 47.78 -7.27
C SER A 541 -2.88 47.86 -5.75
N THR A 542 -3.12 49.08 -5.26
CA THR A 542 -3.37 49.43 -3.87
C THR A 542 -4.85 49.81 -3.66
N ASN A 543 -5.32 49.52 -2.44
CA ASN A 543 -6.46 50.10 -1.70
C ASN A 543 -7.86 49.53 -2.02
N ALA A 544 -8.74 49.33 -1.04
CA ALA A 544 -8.91 50.07 0.23
C ALA A 544 -9.18 49.18 1.45
#